data_AF-A0A8H5T6X5-F1
#
_entry.id   AF-A0A8H5T6X5-F1
#
_cell.length_a   1.000
_cell.length_b   1.000
_cell.length_c   1.000
_cell.angle_alpha   90.00
_cell.angle_beta   90.00
_cell.angle_gamma   90.00
#
_symmetry.space_group_name_H-M   'P 1'
#
loop_
_entity.id
_entity.type
_entity.pdbx_description
1 polymer ?
#
loop_
_entity_poly.entity_id
_entity_poly.type
_entity_poly.pdbx_seq_one_letter_code
_entity_poly.pdbx_strand_id
1 'polypeptide(L)'
;MSYNRDRTTRHTARQIQLLYALHRESYQRFAYLITEEDISLANQLEPCWTHKLGDSEVLHIPWEWTFKQGSLSEVLGCFRVNAQELLAQENDERQESD
;
A
#
# COMPACT_ATOMS: atom_id res chain seq x y z
N MET A 1 -16.56 4.74 -6.37
CA MET A 1 -15.72 3.66 -6.95
C MET A 1 -16.36 2.30 -6.74
N SER A 2 -15.87 1.23 -7.39
CA SER A 2 -16.31 -0.14 -7.04
C SER A 2 -15.70 -0.52 -5.70
N TYR A 3 -16.51 -0.94 -4.72
CA TYR A 3 -16.06 -1.43 -3.39
C TYR A 3 -14.84 -2.37 -3.44
N ASN A 4 -14.74 -3.16 -4.52
CA ASN A 4 -13.61 -4.06 -4.74
C ASN A 4 -12.27 -3.34 -5.02
N ARG A 5 -12.29 -2.18 -5.68
CA ARG A 5 -11.09 -1.38 -5.98
C ARG A 5 -10.53 -0.74 -4.71
N ASP A 6 -11.41 -0.27 -3.84
CA ASP A 6 -11.04 0.38 -2.58
C ASP A 6 -10.38 -0.63 -1.64
N ARG A 7 -11.02 -1.78 -1.45
CA ARG A 7 -10.46 -2.90 -0.67
C ARG A 7 -9.11 -3.36 -1.22
N THR A 8 -8.98 -3.47 -2.54
CA THR A 8 -7.72 -3.87 -3.18
C THR A 8 -6.62 -2.84 -2.94
N THR A 9 -6.92 -1.55 -3.08
CA THR A 9 -5.95 -0.46 -2.91
C THR A 9 -5.45 -0.39 -1.46
N ARG A 10 -6.36 -0.55 -0.48
CA ARG A 10 -6.03 -0.63 0.94
C ARG A 10 -5.21 -1.87 1.29
N HIS A 11 -5.50 -3.03 0.68
CA HIS A 11 -4.67 -4.23 0.83
C HIS A 11 -3.25 -4.01 0.29
N THR A 12 -3.13 -3.42 -0.90
CA THR A 12 -1.84 -3.05 -1.52
C THR A 12 -1.05 -2.07 -0.64
N ALA A 13 -1.71 -1.08 -0.02
CA ALA A 13 -1.07 -0.16 0.93
C ALA A 13 -0.36 -0.92 2.06
N ARG A 14 -1.06 -1.90 2.67
CA ARG A 14 -0.49 -2.74 3.73
C ARG A 14 0.70 -3.56 3.23
N GLN A 15 0.62 -4.14 2.03
CA GLN A 15 1.73 -4.90 1.43
C GLN A 15 2.95 -4.03 1.18
N ILE A 16 2.77 -2.79 0.70
CA ILE A 16 3.85 -1.83 0.48
C ILE A 16 4.53 -1.46 1.80
N GLN A 17 3.75 -1.18 2.87
CA GLN A 17 4.28 -0.92 4.20
C GLN A 17 5.14 -2.09 4.72
N LEU A 18 4.64 -3.33 4.59
CA LEU A 18 5.37 -4.52 5.01
C LEU A 18 6.67 -4.72 4.20
N LEU A 19 6.61 -4.61 2.87
CA LEU A 19 7.80 -4.79 2.02
C LEU A 19 8.88 -3.74 2.31
N TYR A 20 8.48 -2.49 2.54
CA TYR A 20 9.40 -1.41 2.91
C TYR A 20 10.03 -1.65 4.29
N ALA A 21 9.24 -2.06 5.29
CA ALA A 21 9.76 -2.42 6.61
C ALA A 21 10.76 -3.58 6.52
N LEU A 22 10.40 -4.66 5.81
CA LEU A 22 11.28 -5.80 5.58
C LEU A 22 12.58 -5.39 4.89
N HIS A 23 12.54 -4.50 3.90
CA HIS A 23 13.75 -4.01 3.21
C HIS A 23 14.70 -3.26 4.13
N ARG A 24 14.17 -2.50 5.11
CA ARG A 24 14.99 -1.80 6.11
C ARG A 24 15.66 -2.75 7.10
N GLU A 25 15.04 -3.89 7.38
CA GLU A 25 15.57 -4.91 8.31
C GLU A 25 16.48 -5.93 7.61
N SER A 26 16.12 -6.35 6.40
CA SER A 26 16.81 -7.36 5.59
C SER A 26 16.65 -6.99 4.12
N TYR A 27 17.75 -6.82 3.40
CA TYR A 27 17.71 -6.37 2.01
C TYR A 27 16.72 -7.19 1.16
N GLN A 28 15.63 -6.55 0.71
CA GLN A 28 14.69 -7.10 -0.27
C GLN A 28 15.03 -6.59 -1.66
N ARG A 29 15.28 -7.53 -2.59
CA ARG A 29 15.61 -7.24 -3.99
C ARG A 29 14.44 -6.47 -4.60
N PHE A 30 14.68 -5.24 -5.08
CA PHE A 30 13.71 -4.28 -5.65
C PHE A 30 12.91 -3.41 -4.70
N ALA A 31 12.87 -3.68 -3.39
CA ALA A 31 12.10 -2.83 -2.49
C ALA A 31 12.63 -1.39 -2.36
N TYR A 32 13.86 -1.13 -2.84
CA TYR A 32 14.40 0.24 -3.02
C TYR A 32 13.58 1.09 -4.02
N LEU A 33 12.69 0.49 -4.81
CA LEU A 33 11.76 1.20 -5.70
C LEU A 33 10.61 1.88 -4.94
N ILE A 34 10.32 1.44 -3.72
CA ILE A 34 9.30 2.04 -2.87
C ILE A 34 9.83 3.36 -2.35
N THR A 35 9.13 4.45 -2.65
CA THR A 35 9.53 5.80 -2.23
C THR A 35 8.86 6.19 -0.91
N GLU A 36 9.37 7.27 -0.29
CA GLU A 36 8.71 7.88 0.86
C GLU A 36 7.29 8.38 0.54
N GLU A 37 7.04 8.77 -0.72
CA GLU A 37 5.71 9.16 -1.19
C GLU A 37 4.75 7.96 -1.18
N ASP A 38 5.19 6.79 -1.65
CA ASP A 38 4.41 5.56 -1.61
C ASP A 38 4.02 5.19 -0.17
N ILE A 39 4.96 5.35 0.76
CA ILE A 39 4.73 5.10 2.19
C ILE A 39 3.80 6.14 2.81
N SER A 40 3.94 7.41 2.45
CA SER A 40 3.03 8.47 2.90
C SER A 40 1.60 8.21 2.46
N LEU A 41 1.38 7.83 1.19
CA LEU A 41 0.07 7.46 0.67
C LEU A 41 -0.49 6.22 1.38
N ALA A 42 0.34 5.18 1.56
CA ALA A 42 -0.08 3.97 2.27
C ALA A 42 -0.49 4.24 3.71
N ASN A 43 0.24 5.11 4.42
CA ASN A 43 -0.07 5.51 5.80
C ASN A 43 -1.34 6.36 5.90
N GLN A 44 -1.67 7.17 4.89
CA GLN A 44 -2.92 7.94 4.88
C GLN A 44 -4.12 7.03 4.67
N LEU A 45 -4.00 6.03 3.82
CA LEU A 45 -5.05 5.04 3.58
C LEU A 45 -5.24 4.10 4.77
N GLU A 46 -4.15 3.51 5.24
CA GLU A 46 -4.13 2.50 6.30
C GLU A 46 -3.10 2.95 7.36
N PRO A 47 -3.49 3.88 8.25
CA PRO A 47 -2.61 4.38 9.28
C PRO A 47 -2.26 3.26 10.24
N CYS A 48 -0.95 3.02 10.41
CA CYS A 48 -0.39 2.10 11.38
C CYS A 48 -0.65 0.61 11.09
N TRP A 49 0.33 -0.05 10.47
CA TRP A 49 0.54 -1.49 10.71
C TRP A 49 1.11 -1.69 12.12
N THR A 50 0.29 -1.47 13.16
CA THR A 50 0.59 -1.83 14.56
C THR A 50 -0.16 -3.07 15.02
N HIS A 51 -0.85 -3.76 14.12
CA HIS A 51 -1.54 -4.99 14.46
C HIS A 51 -0.55 -6.14 14.43
N LYS A 52 -0.09 -6.46 15.65
CA LYS A 52 0.46 -7.74 16.09
C LYS A 52 0.35 -8.82 15.01
N LEU A 53 1.48 -9.44 14.69
CA LEU A 53 1.67 -10.67 13.91
C LEU A 53 0.69 -11.85 14.22
N GLY A 54 -0.27 -11.68 15.13
CA GLY A 54 -1.07 -12.73 15.74
C GLY A 54 -2.48 -12.95 15.23
N ASP A 55 -3.17 -11.99 14.59
CA ASP A 55 -4.59 -12.19 14.26
C ASP A 55 -4.90 -12.13 12.76
N SER A 56 -4.83 -13.32 12.16
CA SER A 56 -5.85 -13.85 11.23
C SER A 56 -6.00 -13.30 9.80
N GLU A 57 -4.92 -12.81 9.18
CA GLU A 57 -4.68 -12.94 7.74
C GLU A 57 -3.18 -12.69 7.53
N VAL A 58 -2.41 -13.71 7.17
CA VAL A 58 -0.99 -13.54 6.86
C VAL A 58 -0.92 -12.62 5.64
N LEU A 59 -0.53 -11.37 5.85
CA LEU A 59 -0.32 -10.42 4.76
C LEU A 59 0.85 -10.93 3.92
N HIS A 60 0.56 -11.45 2.75
CA HIS A 60 1.57 -11.98 1.85
C HIS A 60 2.04 -10.88 0.90
N ILE A 61 3.37 -10.73 0.77
CA ILE A 61 3.95 -9.98 -0.34
C ILE A 61 3.91 -10.87 -1.58
N PRO A 62 3.37 -10.40 -2.72
CA PRO A 62 3.41 -11.16 -3.97
C PRO A 62 4.85 -11.48 -4.33
N TRP A 63 5.14 -12.76 -4.58
CA TRP A 63 6.49 -13.22 -4.89
C TRP A 63 7.04 -12.50 -6.13
N GLU A 64 6.18 -12.12 -7.07
CA GLU A 64 6.58 -11.38 -8.27
C GLU A 64 7.28 -10.06 -7.95
N TRP A 65 6.93 -9.39 -6.85
CA TRP A 65 7.55 -8.12 -6.46
C TRP A 65 9.00 -8.29 -6.01
N THR A 66 9.34 -9.47 -5.49
CA THR A 66 10.70 -9.79 -4.99
C THR A 66 11.60 -10.37 -6.07
N PHE A 67 11.04 -10.81 -7.22
CA PHE A 67 11.80 -11.43 -8.32
C PHE A 67 11.79 -10.62 -9.62
N LYS A 68 10.80 -9.76 -9.84
CA LYS A 68 10.63 -8.99 -11.09
C LYS A 68 10.46 -7.51 -10.79
N GLN A 69 11.51 -6.73 -11.05
CA GLN A 69 11.50 -5.28 -10.90
C GLN A 69 10.28 -4.61 -11.55
N GLY A 70 9.93 -5.03 -12.77
CA GLY A 70 8.80 -4.48 -13.51
C GLY A 70 7.44 -4.70 -12.84
N SER A 71 7.27 -5.81 -12.11
CA SER A 71 6.00 -6.10 -11.42
C SER A 71 5.78 -5.16 -10.24
N LEU A 72 6.81 -4.89 -9.44
CA LEU A 72 6.72 -3.92 -8.36
C LEU A 72 6.50 -2.50 -8.90
N SER A 73 7.22 -2.11 -9.95
CA SER A 73 7.04 -0.79 -10.58
C SER A 73 5.62 -0.56 -11.10
N GLU A 74 5.02 -1.56 -11.75
CA GLU A 74 3.65 -1.49 -12.26
C GLU A 74 2.64 -1.34 -11.13
N VAL A 75 2.79 -2.13 -10.05
CA VAL A 75 1.90 -2.01 -8.89
C VAL A 75 2.04 -0.66 -8.22
N LEU A 76 3.25 -0.15 -8.01
CA LEU A 76 3.45 1.18 -7.41
C LEU A 76 2.81 2.28 -8.26
N GLY A 77 2.91 2.19 -9.59
CA GLY A 77 2.23 3.11 -10.51
C GLY A 77 0.70 3.09 -10.33
N CYS A 78 0.09 1.90 -10.37
CA CYS A 78 -1.35 1.75 -10.16
C CYS A 78 -1.79 2.18 -8.76
N PHE A 79 -0.99 1.86 -7.74
CA PHE A 79 -1.27 2.18 -6.35
C PHE A 79 -1.36 3.69 -6.15
N ARG A 80 -0.40 4.47 -6.67
CA ARG A 80 -0.40 5.94 -6.53
C ARG A 80 -1.69 6.57 -7.05
N VAL A 81 -2.09 6.21 -8.27
CA VAL A 81 -3.31 6.74 -8.90
C VAL A 81 -4.53 6.39 -8.06
N ASN A 82 -4.70 5.10 -7.71
CA ASN A 82 -5.86 4.65 -6.95
C ASN A 82 -5.90 5.27 -5.54
N ALA A 83 -4.75 5.41 -4.88
CA ALA A 83 -4.65 5.97 -3.54
C ALA A 83 -5.02 7.46 -3.52
N GLN A 84 -4.52 8.22 -4.48
CA GLN A 84 -4.85 9.64 -4.62
C GLN A 84 -6.33 9.85 -4.91
N GLU A 85 -6.90 9.08 -5.84
CA GLU A 85 -8.33 9.17 -6.16
C GLU A 85 -9.20 8.82 -4.93
N LEU A 86 -8.82 7.80 -4.16
CA LEU A 86 -9.56 7.37 -2.97
C LEU A 86 -9.47 8.41 -1.84
N LEU A 87 -8.29 8.97 -1.60
CA LEU A 87 -8.11 10.04 -0.60
C LEU A 87 -8.85 11.33 -0.99
N ALA A 88 -8.89 11.67 -2.27
CA ALA A 88 -9.67 12.82 -2.74
C ALA A 88 -11.16 12.63 -2.43
N GLN A 89 -11.71 11.46 -2.73
CA GLN A 89 -13.12 11.14 -2.46
C GLN A 89 -13.42 11.19 -0.94
N GLU A 90 -12.56 10.63 -0.09
CA GLU A 90 -12.75 10.67 1.36
C GLU A 90 -12.70 12.09 1.94
N ASN A 91 -11.92 12.98 1.34
CA ASN A 91 -11.87 14.38 1.75
C ASN A 91 -13.11 15.14 1.30
N ASP A 92 -13.64 14.87 0.10
CA ASP A 92 -14.88 15.48 -0.38
C ASP A 92 -16.09 15.04 0.46
N GLU A 93 -16.20 13.75 0.80
CA GLU A 93 -17.26 13.22 1.66
C GLU A 93 -17.25 13.82 3.09
N ARG A 94 -16.06 14.14 3.61
CA ARG A 94 -15.91 14.83 4.92
C ARG A 94 -16.38 16.29 4.86
N GLN A 95 -16.18 16.97 3.73
CA GLN A 95 -16.61 18.37 3.56
C GLN A 95 -18.12 18.51 3.36
N GLU A 96 -18.80 17.49 2.83
CA GLU A 96 -20.27 17.49 2.69
C GLU A 96 -21.01 17.10 3.98
N SER A 97 -20.30 16.60 5.00
CA SER A 97 -20.87 16.12 6.26
C SER A 97 -20.81 17.14 7.42
N ASP A 98 -20.17 18.30 7.19
CA ASP A 98 -20.05 19.43 8.13
C ASP A 98 -21.03 20.58 7.79
#